data_AF-A0A453C1X8-F1
#
_entry.id   AF-A0A453C1X8-F1
#
_cell.length_a   1.000
_cell.length_b   1.000
_cell.length_c   1.000
_cell.angle_alpha   90.00
_cell.angle_beta   90.00
_cell.angle_gamma   90.00
#
_symmetry.space_group_name_H-M   'P 1'
#
loop_
_entity.id
_entity.type
_entity.pdbx_description
1 polymer ?
#
loop_
_entity_poly.entity_id
_entity_poly.type
_entity_poly.pdbx_seq_one_letter_code
_entity_poly.pdbx_strand_id
1 'polypeptide(L)'
;MASLIHMQKILLNRAQHFPSIEKAIEWSVKGGPLRNIDSARISIPSTLKYDESKECYTYRTPLEKTEKYWKGWYEGLSDKFLSCPVQKILLLAGTDRLDRALTIGQMQGKFQMIVVRHTGHAIQEDVPEEFASHILNFISRNKIGPNGVEIPGLIKKWQQ
;
A
#
# COMPACT_ATOMS: atom_id res chain seq x y z
N MET A 1 1.71 -15.77 -2.10
CA MET A 1 2.08 -16.16 -3.49
C MET A 1 1.05 -15.76 -4.54
N ALA A 2 -0.27 -15.82 -4.25
CA ALA A 2 -1.31 -15.47 -5.23
C ALA A 2 -1.11 -14.09 -5.90
N SER A 3 -0.70 -13.07 -5.13
CA SER A 3 -0.48 -11.71 -5.65
C SER A 3 0.73 -11.59 -6.58
N LEU A 4 1.75 -12.45 -6.43
CA LEU A 4 3.00 -12.38 -7.21
C LEU A 4 2.77 -12.78 -8.67
N ILE A 5 1.86 -13.71 -8.91
CA ILE A 5 1.58 -14.31 -10.22
C ILE A 5 1.09 -13.24 -11.21
N HIS A 6 0.45 -12.18 -10.71
CA HIS A 6 -0.08 -11.10 -11.54
C HIS A 6 0.92 -9.97 -11.82
N MET A 7 2.01 -9.87 -11.04
CA MET A 7 2.96 -8.76 -11.15
C MET A 7 3.69 -8.71 -12.50
N GLN A 8 4.10 -9.86 -13.04
CA GLN A 8 4.73 -9.91 -14.36
C GLN A 8 3.81 -9.37 -15.45
N LYS A 9 2.53 -9.77 -15.44
CA LYS A 9 1.53 -9.29 -16.39
C LYS A 9 1.30 -7.78 -16.26
N ILE A 10 1.27 -7.26 -15.04
CA ILE A 10 1.15 -5.82 -14.79
C ILE A 10 2.35 -5.06 -15.37
N LEU A 11 3.57 -5.55 -15.18
CA LEU A 11 4.78 -4.91 -15.72
C LEU A 11 4.87 -4.97 -17.24
N LEU A 12 4.37 -6.05 -17.86
CA LEU A 12 4.34 -6.17 -19.32
C LEU A 12 3.35 -5.18 -19.95
N ASN A 13 2.21 -4.96 -19.29
CA ASN A 13 1.14 -4.08 -19.79
C ASN A 13 1.34 -2.59 -19.46
N ARG A 14 2.34 -2.24 -18.64
CA ARG A 14 2.60 -0.84 -18.28
C ARG A 14 3.18 -0.08 -19.48
N ALA A 15 2.89 1.21 -19.57
CA ALA A 15 3.55 2.10 -20.54
C ALA A 15 5.05 2.14 -20.28
N GLN A 16 5.89 1.92 -21.30
CA GLN A 16 7.34 1.80 -21.11
C GLN A 16 8.07 3.15 -21.07
N HIS A 17 7.49 4.17 -21.71
CA HIS A 17 8.02 5.52 -21.77
C HIS A 17 6.87 6.53 -21.90
N PHE A 18 7.15 7.79 -21.56
CA PHE A 18 6.21 8.89 -21.67
C PHE A 18 6.88 10.08 -22.37
N PRO A 19 6.17 10.78 -23.27
CA PRO A 19 6.71 11.96 -23.94
C PRO A 19 6.80 13.18 -23.00
N SER A 20 5.96 13.23 -21.96
CA SER A 20 5.96 14.31 -20.96
C SER A 20 5.43 13.82 -19.61
N ILE A 21 5.65 14.61 -18.56
CA ILE A 21 5.15 14.31 -17.21
C ILE A 21 3.61 14.32 -17.20
N GLU A 22 2.98 15.25 -17.90
CA GLU A 22 1.52 15.38 -18.01
C GLU A 22 0.91 14.12 -18.61
N LYS A 23 1.55 13.53 -19.64
CA LYS A 23 1.11 12.28 -20.24
C LYS A 23 1.28 11.08 -19.31
N ALA A 24 2.31 11.08 -18.47
CA ALA A 24 2.46 10.06 -17.45
C ALA A 24 1.40 10.16 -16.35
N ILE A 25 1.05 11.38 -15.93
CA ILE A 25 -0.04 11.63 -14.97
C ILE A 25 -1.38 11.19 -15.59
N GLU A 26 -1.66 11.60 -16.83
CA GLU A 26 -2.88 11.23 -17.55
C GLU A 26 -3.03 9.70 -17.65
N TRP A 27 -1.97 9.00 -18.06
CA TRP A 27 -1.97 7.54 -18.14
C TRP A 27 -2.22 6.89 -16.77
N SER A 28 -1.55 7.39 -15.73
CA SER A 28 -1.64 6.83 -14.36
C SER A 28 -3.05 6.87 -13.77
N VAL A 29 -3.87 7.86 -14.17
CA VAL A 29 -5.25 8.03 -13.70
C VAL A 29 -6.27 7.33 -14.63
N LYS A 30 -6.13 7.47 -15.95
CA LYS A 30 -7.11 6.93 -16.91
C LYS A 30 -6.96 5.44 -17.14
N GLY A 31 -5.73 4.95 -17.25
CA GLY A 31 -5.42 3.54 -17.54
C GLY A 31 -4.56 2.86 -16.47
N GLY A 32 -4.12 3.62 -15.46
CA GLY A 32 -3.16 3.19 -14.47
C GLY A 32 -3.77 2.85 -13.10
N PRO A 33 -2.92 2.73 -12.08
CA PRO A 33 -3.29 2.21 -10.77
C PRO A 33 -3.97 3.22 -9.85
N LEU A 34 -4.03 4.50 -10.24
CA LEU A 34 -4.55 5.60 -9.42
C LEU A 34 -5.91 6.09 -9.93
N ARG A 35 -6.69 6.66 -9.02
CA ARG A 35 -8.01 7.28 -9.26
C ARG A 35 -8.02 8.76 -8.90
N ASN A 36 -7.14 9.19 -8.00
CA ASN A 36 -7.02 10.58 -7.57
C ASN A 36 -6.02 11.37 -8.44
N ILE A 37 -6.52 12.34 -9.20
CA ILE A 37 -5.70 13.17 -10.08
C ILE A 37 -4.77 14.11 -9.31
N ASP A 38 -5.19 14.62 -8.16
CA ASP A 38 -4.40 15.55 -7.37
C ASP A 38 -3.23 14.84 -6.69
N SER A 39 -3.46 13.62 -6.18
CA SER A 39 -2.37 12.74 -5.72
C SER A 39 -1.40 12.43 -6.86
N ALA A 40 -1.92 12.02 -8.03
CA ALA A 40 -1.09 11.65 -9.17
C ALA A 40 -0.19 12.79 -9.66
N ARG A 41 -0.68 14.04 -9.64
CA ARG A 41 0.12 15.23 -10.01
C ARG A 41 1.33 15.42 -9.11
N ILE A 42 1.25 14.99 -7.84
CA ILE A 42 2.33 15.12 -6.86
C ILE A 42 3.23 13.87 -6.88
N SER A 43 2.65 12.68 -6.88
CA SER A 43 3.40 11.42 -6.70
C SER A 43 4.11 10.97 -7.98
N ILE A 44 3.43 11.01 -9.14
CA ILE A 44 3.94 10.45 -10.40
C ILE A 44 5.26 11.06 -10.89
N PRO A 45 5.47 12.39 -10.89
CA PRO A 45 6.71 12.98 -11.40
C PRO A 45 7.97 12.41 -10.74
N SER A 46 7.91 12.13 -9.43
CA SER A 46 9.03 11.59 -8.66
C SER A 46 9.40 10.15 -9.06
N THR A 47 8.44 9.40 -9.61
CA THR A 47 8.62 8.01 -10.07
C THR A 47 9.33 7.91 -11.42
N LEU A 48 9.53 9.04 -12.10
CA LEU A 48 10.11 9.12 -13.44
C LEU A 48 11.48 9.79 -13.42
N LYS A 49 12.21 9.58 -14.52
CA LYS A 49 13.44 10.30 -14.87
C LYS A 49 13.45 10.57 -16.37
N TYR A 50 14.05 11.69 -16.77
CA TYR A 50 14.26 11.98 -18.18
C TYR A 50 15.46 11.17 -18.72
N ASP A 51 15.29 10.57 -19.89
CA ASP A 51 16.33 9.86 -20.64
C ASP A 51 16.70 10.70 -21.87
N GLU A 52 17.82 11.42 -21.79
CA GLU A 52 18.30 12.31 -22.85
C GLU A 52 18.54 11.55 -24.17
N SER A 53 18.95 10.29 -24.10
CA SER A 53 19.27 9.49 -25.29
C SER A 53 18.03 9.09 -26.10
N LYS A 54 16.87 9.04 -25.45
CA LYS A 54 15.58 8.66 -26.05
C LYS A 54 14.59 9.80 -26.09
N GLU A 55 15.01 10.99 -25.65
CA GLU A 55 14.19 12.19 -25.53
C GLU A 55 12.82 11.95 -24.86
N CYS A 56 12.78 11.09 -23.84
CA CYS A 56 11.52 10.71 -23.16
C CYS A 56 11.71 10.43 -21.68
N TYR A 57 10.58 10.40 -20.94
CA TYR A 57 10.55 9.99 -19.55
C TYR A 57 10.42 8.48 -19.43
N THR A 58 11.23 7.89 -18.56
CA THR A 58 11.20 6.47 -18.20
C THR A 58 11.02 6.31 -16.70
N TYR A 59 10.60 5.13 -16.25
CA TYR A 59 10.53 4.85 -14.82
C TYR A 59 11.92 4.95 -14.19
N ARG A 60 11.99 5.69 -13.07
CA ARG A 60 13.21 5.85 -12.27
C ARG A 60 13.73 4.50 -11.79
N THR A 61 12.83 3.61 -11.40
CA THR A 61 13.15 2.29 -10.86
C THR A 61 12.72 1.17 -11.82
N PRO A 62 13.67 0.40 -12.36
CA PRO A 62 13.37 -0.77 -13.19
C PRO A 62 12.91 -1.93 -12.28
N LEU A 63 11.61 -1.93 -11.95
CA LEU A 63 11.02 -2.86 -10.99
C LEU A 63 11.23 -4.33 -11.39
N GLU A 64 11.26 -4.63 -12.69
CA GLU A 64 11.56 -5.96 -13.24
C GLU A 64 12.92 -6.52 -12.79
N LYS A 65 13.93 -5.67 -12.58
CA LYS A 65 15.25 -6.12 -12.09
C LYS A 65 15.21 -6.63 -10.65
N THR A 66 14.14 -6.31 -9.91
CA THR A 66 13.95 -6.75 -8.52
C THR A 66 13.18 -8.06 -8.40
N GLU A 67 12.76 -8.66 -9.53
CA GLU A 67 11.94 -9.88 -9.57
C GLU A 67 12.51 -11.02 -8.73
N LYS A 68 13.82 -11.22 -8.79
CA LYS A 68 14.53 -12.24 -8.02
C LYS A 68 14.32 -12.12 -6.49
N TYR A 69 13.93 -10.95 -5.99
CA TYR A 69 13.68 -10.73 -4.57
C TYR A 69 12.20 -10.90 -4.18
N TRP A 70 11.27 -10.83 -5.14
CA TRP A 70 9.85 -10.76 -4.83
C TRP A 70 9.35 -11.98 -4.07
N LYS A 71 9.82 -13.19 -4.41
CA LYS A 71 9.46 -14.41 -3.66
C LYS A 71 9.77 -14.24 -2.17
N GLY A 72 10.97 -13.75 -1.83
CA GLY A 72 11.39 -13.53 -0.45
C GLY A 72 10.60 -12.43 0.29
N TRP A 73 10.00 -11.48 -0.44
CA TRP A 73 9.15 -10.45 0.16
C TRP A 73 7.78 -11.01 0.59
N TYR A 74 7.22 -11.95 -0.17
CA TYR A 74 5.87 -12.47 0.04
C TYR A 74 5.80 -13.83 0.75
N GLU A 75 6.85 -14.64 0.68
CA GLU A 75 6.89 -15.97 1.30
C GLU A 75 6.84 -15.85 2.83
N GLY A 76 5.82 -16.48 3.43
CA GLY A 76 5.55 -16.42 4.87
C GLY A 76 5.08 -15.06 5.41
N LEU A 77 4.75 -14.09 4.54
CA LEU A 77 4.36 -12.75 4.97
C LEU A 77 3.11 -12.76 5.87
N SER A 78 2.10 -13.56 5.52
CA SER A 78 0.86 -13.70 6.29
C SER A 78 1.11 -14.25 7.69
N ASP A 79 1.94 -15.28 7.82
CA ASP A 79 2.30 -15.86 9.12
C ASP A 79 3.12 -14.89 9.97
N LYS A 80 4.07 -14.17 9.35
CA LYS A 80 4.84 -13.10 10.01
C LYS A 80 3.94 -11.97 10.51
N PHE A 81 3.01 -11.51 9.69
CA PHE A 81 2.04 -10.50 10.09
C PHE A 81 1.18 -10.96 11.27
N LEU A 82 0.71 -12.21 11.25
CA LEU A 82 -0.12 -12.77 12.32
C LEU A 82 0.65 -13.03 13.62
N SER A 83 1.95 -13.33 13.54
CA SER A 83 2.79 -13.61 14.72
C SER A 83 3.21 -12.35 15.48
N CYS A 84 3.16 -11.16 14.87
CA CYS A 84 3.46 -9.90 15.55
C CYS A 84 2.51 -9.66 16.74
N PRO A 85 3.01 -9.55 17.99
CA PRO A 85 2.18 -9.43 19.19
C PRO A 85 1.73 -7.98 19.45
N VAL A 86 1.18 -7.33 18.42
CA VAL A 86 0.70 -5.94 18.45
C VAL A 86 -0.70 -5.84 17.86
N GLN A 87 -1.41 -4.75 18.12
CA GLN A 87 -2.64 -4.42 17.42
C GLN A 87 -2.32 -4.19 15.94
N LYS A 88 -3.14 -4.76 15.05
CA LYS A 88 -2.90 -4.78 13.60
C LYS A 88 -4.15 -4.35 12.86
N ILE A 89 -3.96 -3.63 11.76
CA ILE A 89 -5.00 -3.29 10.79
C ILE A 89 -4.53 -3.68 9.38
N LEU A 90 -5.46 -4.21 8.58
CA LEU A 90 -5.25 -4.54 7.17
C LEU A 90 -6.35 -3.88 6.35
N LEU A 91 -5.96 -2.97 5.45
CA LEU A 91 -6.86 -2.29 4.51
C LEU A 91 -6.74 -2.93 3.13
N LEU A 92 -7.87 -3.22 2.50
CA LEU A 92 -7.95 -3.90 1.20
C LEU A 92 -8.76 -3.04 0.22
N ALA A 93 -8.24 -2.87 -1.01
CA ALA A 93 -8.88 -2.08 -2.08
C ALA A 93 -10.09 -2.80 -2.73
N GLY A 94 -10.33 -4.06 -2.36
CA GLY A 94 -11.38 -4.89 -2.92
C GLY A 94 -11.56 -6.16 -2.12
N THR A 95 -12.57 -6.94 -2.47
CA THR A 95 -12.86 -8.25 -1.85
C THR A 95 -11.98 -9.34 -2.45
N ASP A 96 -10.69 -9.06 -2.63
CA ASP A 96 -9.74 -10.08 -3.03
C ASP A 96 -9.68 -11.17 -1.96
N ARG A 97 -9.49 -12.40 -2.41
CA ARG A 97 -9.43 -13.55 -1.50
C ARG A 97 -8.18 -13.41 -0.64
N LEU A 98 -8.40 -13.16 0.65
CA LEU A 98 -7.39 -13.42 1.66
C LEU A 98 -6.87 -14.85 1.49
N ASP A 99 -5.57 -15.05 1.72
CA ASP A 99 -5.07 -16.41 1.80
C ASP A 99 -5.66 -17.13 3.02
N ARG A 100 -5.46 -18.44 3.08
CA ARG A 100 -6.01 -19.29 4.15
C ARG A 100 -5.57 -18.81 5.54
N ALA A 101 -4.32 -18.39 5.70
CA ALA A 101 -3.78 -17.97 6.99
C ALA A 101 -4.44 -16.67 7.47
N LEU A 102 -4.54 -15.66 6.61
CA LEU A 102 -5.20 -14.39 6.93
C LEU A 102 -6.71 -14.57 7.13
N THR A 103 -7.36 -15.48 6.39
CA THR A 103 -8.78 -15.82 6.60
C THR A 103 -9.00 -16.39 7.99
N ILE A 104 -8.19 -17.38 8.40
CA ILE A 104 -8.25 -17.96 9.74
C ILE A 104 -7.95 -16.90 10.80
N GLY A 105 -6.90 -16.10 10.59
CA GLY A 105 -6.51 -15.04 11.52
C GLY A 105 -7.58 -13.97 11.69
N GLN A 106 -8.27 -13.60 10.62
CA GLN A 106 -9.41 -12.69 10.68
C GLN A 106 -10.54 -13.31 11.49
N MET A 107 -10.92 -14.56 11.20
CA MET A 107 -12.03 -15.24 11.90
C MET A 107 -11.74 -15.42 13.39
N GLN A 108 -10.46 -15.49 13.77
CA GLN A 108 -9.99 -15.50 15.16
C GLN A 108 -9.87 -14.11 15.79
N GLY A 109 -10.19 -13.03 15.08
CA GLY A 109 -10.11 -11.65 15.58
C GLY A 109 -8.68 -11.12 15.78
N LYS A 110 -7.67 -11.71 15.11
CA LYS A 110 -6.25 -11.36 15.34
C LYS A 110 -5.84 -9.99 14.79
N PHE A 111 -6.64 -9.41 13.90
CA PHE A 111 -6.41 -8.08 13.32
C PHE A 111 -7.73 -7.45 12.86
N GLN A 112 -7.75 -6.12 12.77
CA GLN A 112 -8.85 -5.38 12.16
C GLN A 112 -8.71 -5.42 10.64
N MET A 113 -9.77 -5.81 9.94
CA MET A 113 -9.80 -5.81 8.47
C MET A 113 -10.81 -4.79 7.97
N ILE A 114 -10.41 -3.97 7.01
CA ILE A 114 -11.28 -2.99 6.36
C ILE A 114 -11.17 -3.16 4.85
N VAL A 115 -12.31 -3.22 4.17
CA VAL A 115 -12.36 -3.19 2.71
C VAL A 115 -12.80 -1.80 2.28
N VAL A 116 -11.88 -1.06 1.67
CA VAL A 116 -12.12 0.25 1.08
C VAL A 116 -12.48 0.02 -0.38
N ARG A 117 -13.66 0.45 -0.79
CA ARG A 117 -14.19 0.20 -2.14
C ARG A 117 -13.84 1.35 -3.07
N HIS A 118 -13.96 1.10 -4.37
CA HIS A 118 -13.80 2.11 -5.43
C HIS A 118 -12.40 2.73 -5.52
N THR A 119 -11.39 2.08 -4.95
CA THR A 119 -9.98 2.46 -5.10
C THR A 119 -9.32 1.63 -6.19
N GLY A 120 -8.24 2.15 -6.76
CA GLY A 120 -7.23 1.37 -7.45
C GLY A 120 -6.35 0.63 -6.44
N HIS A 121 -5.05 0.54 -6.74
CA HIS A 121 -4.12 -0.23 -5.90
C HIS A 121 -3.67 0.54 -4.65
N ALA A 122 -3.51 1.87 -4.77
CA ALA A 122 -2.99 2.72 -3.71
C ALA A 122 -4.13 3.44 -2.97
N ILE A 123 -4.75 2.75 -2.01
CA ILE A 123 -5.88 3.27 -1.21
C ILE A 123 -5.56 4.65 -0.63
N GLN A 124 -4.35 4.82 -0.09
CA GLN A 124 -3.88 6.06 0.53
C GLN A 124 -3.75 7.23 -0.44
N GLU A 125 -3.57 6.96 -1.74
CA GLU A 125 -3.54 8.01 -2.76
C GLU A 125 -4.94 8.28 -3.31
N ASP A 126 -5.75 7.23 -3.46
CA ASP A 126 -7.06 7.32 -4.10
C ASP A 126 -8.13 7.95 -3.19
N VAL A 127 -8.14 7.59 -1.91
CA VAL A 127 -9.10 8.08 -0.91
C VAL A 127 -8.36 8.47 0.38
N PRO A 128 -7.50 9.50 0.34
CA PRO A 128 -6.61 9.85 1.44
C PRO A 128 -7.36 10.16 2.75
N GLU A 129 -8.51 10.83 2.65
CA GLU A 129 -9.33 11.18 3.82
C GLU A 129 -9.96 9.94 4.49
N GLU A 130 -10.47 9.00 3.71
CA GLU A 130 -11.02 7.75 4.24
C GLU A 130 -9.90 6.90 4.85
N PHE A 131 -8.76 6.80 4.16
CA PHE A 131 -7.57 6.13 4.70
C PHE A 131 -7.16 6.74 6.04
N ALA A 132 -7.03 8.07 6.13
CA ALA A 132 -6.66 8.77 7.35
C ALA A 132 -7.68 8.51 8.47
N SER A 133 -8.98 8.57 8.17
CA SER A 133 -10.04 8.26 9.13
C SER A 133 -9.91 6.84 9.71
N HIS A 134 -9.67 5.84 8.86
CA HIS A 134 -9.46 4.45 9.32
C HIS A 134 -8.25 4.32 10.24
N ILE A 135 -7.14 5.01 9.94
CA ILE A 135 -5.95 5.02 10.78
C ILE A 135 -6.20 5.74 12.11
N LEU A 136 -6.84 6.91 12.09
CA LEU A 136 -7.17 7.68 13.30
C LEU A 136 -8.11 6.90 14.21
N ASN A 137 -9.13 6.24 13.65
CA ASN A 137 -10.05 5.38 14.39
C ASN A 137 -9.31 4.18 15.00
N PHE A 138 -8.39 3.57 14.26
CA PHE A 138 -7.55 2.49 14.78
C PHE A 138 -6.67 2.97 15.94
N ILE A 139 -6.02 4.12 15.82
CA ILE A 139 -5.19 4.73 16.87
C ILE A 139 -6.02 5.01 18.13
N SER A 140 -7.15 5.70 17.97
CA SER A 140 -8.08 6.06 19.05
C SER A 140 -8.63 4.82 19.77
N ARG A 141 -9.16 3.85 19.03
CA ARG A 141 -9.73 2.61 19.58
C ARG A 141 -8.71 1.80 20.38
N ASN A 142 -7.46 1.76 19.92
CA ASN A 142 -6.38 1.04 20.59
C ASN A 142 -5.61 1.93 21.58
N LYS A 143 -6.08 3.16 21.83
CA LYS A 143 -5.49 4.13 22.75
C LYS A 143 -3.99 4.34 22.52
N ILE A 144 -3.58 4.42 21.26
CA ILE A 144 -2.17 4.59 20.89
C ILE A 144 -1.85 6.09 21.03
N GLY A 145 -1.22 6.47 22.13
CA GLY A 145 -0.73 7.83 22.36
C GLY A 145 0.71 8.03 21.86
N PRO A 146 1.29 9.23 22.05
CA PRO A 146 2.66 9.55 21.63
C PRO A 146 3.72 8.64 22.27
N ASN A 147 3.40 8.02 23.40
CA ASN A 147 4.28 7.12 24.15
C ASN A 147 3.85 5.63 24.05
N GLY A 148 3.07 5.26 23.03
CA GLY A 148 2.50 3.93 22.85
C GLY A 148 1.10 3.77 23.45
N VAL A 149 0.66 2.53 23.66
CA VAL A 149 -0.69 2.20 24.15
C VAL A 149 -0.89 2.73 25.57
N GLU A 150 -1.93 3.53 25.77
CA GLU A 150 -2.39 4.02 27.07
C GLU A 150 -3.27 2.97 27.72
N ILE A 151 -2.79 2.40 28.83
CA ILE A 151 -3.54 1.43 29.62
C ILE A 151 -4.08 2.17 30.86
N PRO A 152 -5.40 2.38 30.98
CA PRO A 152 -5.99 3.01 32.16
C PRO A 152 -5.59 2.24 33.44
N GLY A 153 -5.07 2.96 34.43
CA GLY A 153 -4.60 2.38 35.70
C GLY A 153 -3.10 2.07 35.76
N LEU A 154 -2.40 1.98 34.63
CA LEU A 154 -0.94 1.98 34.57
C LEU A 154 -0.46 3.42 34.35
N ILE A 155 -0.52 4.24 35.41
CA ILE A 155 0.07 5.58 35.40
C ILE A 155 1.57 5.44 35.12
N LYS A 156 2.03 5.91 33.95
CA LYS A 156 3.46 6.07 33.67
C LYS A 156 4.00 7.19 34.57
N LYS A 157 4.51 6.84 35.75
CA LYS A 157 5.47 7.66 36.50
C LYS A 157 6.79 7.69 35.73
N TRP A 158 6.84 8.42 34.63
CA TRP A 158 8.08 8.72 33.93
C TRP A 158 8.08 10.19 33.53
N GLN A 159 8.03 11.05 34.55
CA GLN A 159 8.52 12.42 34.50
C GLN A 159 9.38 12.62 35.76
N GLN A 160 10.70 12.48 35.59
CA GLN A 160 11.70 13.25 36.32
C GLN A 160 12.35 14.19 35.30
#